data_AF-A0A543AUD1-F1
#
_entry.id   AF-A0A543AUD1-F1
#
_cell.length_a   1.000
_cell.length_b   1.000
_cell.length_c   1.000
_cell.angle_alpha   90.00
_cell.angle_beta   90.00
_cell.angle_gamma   90.00
#
_symmetry.space_group_name_H-M   'P 1'
#
loop_
_entity.id
_entity.type
_entity.pdbx_description
1 polymer ?
#
loop_
_entity_poly.entity_id
_entity_poly.type
_entity_poly.pdbx_seq_one_letter_code
_entity_poly.pdbx_strand_id
1 'polypeptide(L)'
;MRPLTFSDGKENRQQWLPGGDQSASAAFQEFVDQHRGDDNGSFRVEDEETALVLGFDTRTISRVDGSRTEYRLATNNGDYRSLVLNFARAGFGALDDRGPWLPDVASLTRAKLRFEFDGSVLRATHPRELCFRLEVLTRIDGREPVTVDGVTHYGFGNGAGDTVNAWFTDDGRGLVVTFDHNGELNFYEDGPAQAALYEGVPDDLLGLVRNVPETDTMLSALLPDGTELVVASGVFHFSGPCAMADGLVSWLQKSGLDTTDTGIDWLLESFLALRDFSPATVAETVAWWSIEAIEKGFAETSAPDTELTPFDQDTVDRFCKIWADSGYNDRGDVHYILFDGYTIEDAGDAYTELLGLIESLGLVRVDSPSTSPDGEVWVRTDPRIDAELEHWS
;
A
#
# COMPACT_ATOMS: atom_id res chain seq x y z
N MET A 1 24.57 -16.89 22.77
CA MET A 1 24.52 -15.42 22.78
C MET A 1 25.94 -14.88 22.78
N ARG A 2 26.22 -13.89 21.93
CA ARG A 2 27.58 -13.35 21.67
C ARG A 2 27.73 -11.94 22.30
N PRO A 3 28.93 -11.52 22.72
CA PRO A 3 29.18 -10.10 23.04
C PRO A 3 28.86 -9.20 21.85
N LEU A 4 28.24 -8.07 22.11
CA LEU A 4 27.87 -7.10 21.08
C LEU A 4 28.42 -5.71 21.43
N THR A 5 28.70 -4.92 20.41
CA THR A 5 28.95 -3.48 20.52
C THR A 5 27.81 -2.73 19.83
N PHE A 6 27.20 -1.80 20.57
CA PHE A 6 26.25 -0.84 20.03
C PHE A 6 26.99 0.45 19.71
N SER A 7 26.71 1.06 18.56
CA SER A 7 27.26 2.36 18.19
C SER A 7 26.28 3.18 17.36
N ASP A 8 26.50 4.49 17.27
CA ASP A 8 25.69 5.40 16.45
C ASP A 8 26.55 6.19 15.43
N GLY A 9 25.90 7.07 14.66
CA GLY A 9 26.58 7.94 13.69
C GLY A 9 27.45 9.04 14.31
N LYS A 10 27.41 9.19 15.64
CA LYS A 10 28.15 10.19 16.43
C LYS A 10 29.28 9.59 17.25
N GLU A 11 29.68 8.37 16.91
CA GLU A 11 30.77 7.61 17.56
C GLU A 11 30.51 7.26 19.04
N ASN A 12 29.28 7.38 19.55
CA ASN A 12 28.93 6.83 20.86
C ASN A 12 28.99 5.31 20.78
N ARG A 13 29.46 4.66 21.86
CA ARG A 13 29.63 3.20 21.92
C ARG A 13 29.23 2.64 23.27
N GLN A 14 28.57 1.48 23.25
CA GLN A 14 28.23 0.71 24.44
C GLN A 14 28.47 -0.78 24.19
N GLN A 15 29.14 -1.45 25.12
CA GLN A 15 29.29 -2.91 25.06
C GLN A 15 28.14 -3.59 25.81
N TRP A 16 27.62 -4.67 25.22
CA TRP A 16 26.67 -5.58 25.85
C TRP A 16 27.28 -6.97 25.97
N LEU A 17 27.18 -7.57 27.17
CA LEU A 17 27.70 -8.90 27.46
C LEU A 17 26.55 -9.89 27.73
N PRO A 18 26.61 -11.11 27.17
CA PRO A 18 25.64 -12.16 27.46
C PRO A 18 25.60 -12.52 28.96
N GLY A 19 24.40 -12.77 29.47
CA GLY A 19 24.19 -13.24 30.85
C GLY A 19 24.06 -12.14 31.91
N GLY A 20 24.03 -10.86 31.50
CA GLY A 20 23.63 -9.75 32.37
C GLY A 20 22.12 -9.68 32.62
N ASP A 21 21.70 -8.69 33.41
CA ASP A 21 20.31 -8.54 33.86
C ASP A 21 19.34 -8.10 32.74
N GLN A 22 19.86 -7.53 31.65
CA GLN A 22 19.07 -7.04 30.52
C GLN A 22 19.32 -7.87 29.24
N SER A 23 18.24 -8.13 28.50
CA SER A 23 18.33 -8.68 27.14
C SER A 23 19.05 -7.71 26.19
N ALA A 24 19.70 -8.23 25.14
CA ALA A 24 20.38 -7.42 24.13
C ALA A 24 19.45 -6.36 23.49
N SER A 25 18.21 -6.75 23.19
CA SER A 25 17.22 -5.83 22.62
C SER A 25 16.80 -4.72 23.58
N ALA A 26 16.72 -5.00 24.88
CA ALA A 26 16.37 -3.99 25.89
C ALA A 26 17.53 -3.01 26.10
N ALA A 27 18.76 -3.52 26.23
CA ALA A 27 19.95 -2.69 26.36
C ALA A 27 20.20 -1.84 25.11
N PHE A 28 19.90 -2.37 23.92
CA PHE A 28 19.98 -1.61 22.67
C PHE A 28 18.92 -0.50 22.60
N GLN A 29 17.69 -0.77 23.03
CA GLN A 29 16.65 0.26 23.07
C GLN A 29 17.03 1.41 24.00
N GLU A 30 17.56 1.11 25.19
CA GLU A 30 18.06 2.13 26.12
C GLU A 30 19.17 3.00 25.49
N PHE A 31 20.08 2.36 24.74
CA PHE A 31 21.11 3.07 23.98
C PHE A 31 20.50 3.98 22.89
N VAL A 32 19.51 3.50 22.13
CA VAL A 32 18.80 4.31 21.13
C VAL A 32 18.09 5.50 21.78
N ASP A 33 17.34 5.28 22.86
CA ASP A 33 16.58 6.32 23.56
C ASP A 33 17.49 7.42 24.12
N GLN A 34 18.70 7.07 24.54
CA GLN A 34 19.68 8.02 25.04
C GLN A 34 20.33 8.88 23.94
N HIS A 35 20.50 8.31 22.75
CA HIS A 35 21.37 8.89 21.72
C HIS A 35 20.65 9.36 20.45
N ARG A 36 19.38 8.96 20.24
CA ARG A 36 18.58 9.39 19.09
C ARG A 36 18.27 10.88 19.17
N GLY A 37 18.37 11.54 18.02
CA GLY A 37 17.98 12.95 17.84
C GLY A 37 17.80 13.23 16.35
N ASP A 38 17.38 14.46 16.03
CA ASP A 38 17.06 14.88 14.64
C ASP A 38 18.21 14.68 13.65
N ASP A 39 19.45 14.63 14.13
CA ASP A 39 20.68 14.44 13.36
C ASP A 39 21.35 13.07 13.63
N ASN A 40 20.67 12.14 14.30
CA ASN A 40 21.20 10.81 14.65
C ASN A 40 20.12 9.72 14.59
N GLY A 41 19.84 9.24 13.36
CA GLY A 41 18.85 8.22 13.07
C GLY A 41 19.40 6.82 12.75
N SER A 42 20.72 6.64 12.75
CA SER A 42 21.38 5.39 12.34
C SER A 42 22.17 4.78 13.48
N PHE A 43 21.84 3.53 13.81
CA PHE A 43 22.45 2.77 14.89
C PHE A 43 23.02 1.46 14.36
N ARG A 44 24.02 0.94 15.03
CA ARG A 44 24.74 -0.26 14.63
C ARG A 44 24.88 -1.21 15.81
N VAL A 45 24.66 -2.49 15.54
CA VAL A 45 24.86 -3.60 16.47
C VAL A 45 25.83 -4.57 15.81
N GLU A 46 27.02 -4.71 16.36
CA GLU A 46 28.08 -5.53 15.75
C GLU A 46 28.68 -6.55 16.72
N ASP A 47 29.06 -7.70 16.17
CA ASP A 47 30.00 -8.63 16.80
C ASP A 47 31.38 -8.51 16.13
N GLU A 48 32.27 -9.49 16.31
CA GLU A 48 33.63 -9.45 15.76
C GLU A 48 33.68 -9.53 14.22
N GLU A 49 32.64 -10.08 13.59
CA GLU A 49 32.65 -10.45 12.16
C GLU A 49 31.57 -9.72 11.35
N THR A 50 30.42 -9.45 11.96
CA THR A 50 29.20 -9.03 11.29
C THR A 50 28.51 -7.86 12.01
N ALA A 51 27.72 -7.09 11.26
CA ALA A 51 26.97 -5.98 11.82
C ALA A 51 25.54 -5.90 11.29
N LEU A 52 24.62 -5.50 12.16
CA LEU A 52 23.33 -4.94 11.80
C LEU A 52 23.38 -3.42 11.88
N VAL A 53 22.91 -2.74 10.85
CA VAL A 53 22.74 -1.28 10.80
C VAL A 53 21.25 -0.97 10.70
N LEU A 54 20.74 -0.18 11.63
CA LEU A 54 19.33 0.13 11.80
C LEU A 54 19.14 1.64 11.59
N GLY A 55 18.56 2.01 10.46
CA GLY A 55 18.19 3.39 10.11
C GLY A 55 16.71 3.62 10.42
N PHE A 56 16.43 4.27 11.54
CA PHE A 56 15.06 4.49 12.01
C PHE A 56 14.29 5.45 11.11
N ASP A 57 14.93 6.55 10.69
CA ASP A 57 14.28 7.58 9.88
C ASP A 57 14.10 7.11 8.43
N THR A 58 14.94 6.19 7.97
CA THR A 58 14.88 5.62 6.62
C THR A 58 14.18 4.26 6.58
N ARG A 59 13.63 3.80 7.71
CA ARG A 59 13.01 2.48 7.87
C ARG A 59 13.84 1.32 7.32
N THR A 60 15.15 1.36 7.46
CA THR A 60 16.06 0.41 6.81
C THR A 60 16.82 -0.41 7.83
N ILE A 61 16.88 -1.72 7.64
CA ILE A 61 17.78 -2.61 8.36
C ILE A 61 18.77 -3.19 7.35
N SER A 62 20.06 -3.07 7.61
CA SER A 62 21.10 -3.65 6.77
C SER A 62 21.88 -4.68 7.56
N ARG A 63 22.16 -5.84 6.96
CA ARG A 63 23.10 -6.81 7.50
C ARG A 63 24.37 -6.77 6.67
N VAL A 64 25.50 -6.55 7.33
CA VAL A 64 26.81 -6.32 6.73
C VAL A 64 27.76 -7.44 7.15
N ASP A 65 28.27 -8.16 6.16
CA ASP A 65 29.32 -9.19 6.29
C ASP A 65 30.46 -8.85 5.32
N GLY A 66 31.54 -8.27 5.85
CA GLY A 66 32.65 -7.77 5.04
C GLY A 66 32.20 -6.76 3.98
N SER A 67 32.28 -7.16 2.70
CA SER A 67 31.84 -6.34 1.57
C SER A 67 30.41 -6.61 1.11
N ARG A 68 29.73 -7.61 1.68
CA ARG A 68 28.35 -7.94 1.34
C ARG A 68 27.41 -7.19 2.28
N THR A 69 26.49 -6.43 1.69
CA THR A 69 25.40 -5.79 2.42
C THR A 69 24.09 -6.25 1.82
N GLU A 70 23.19 -6.71 2.68
CA GLU A 70 21.81 -6.98 2.31
C GLU A 70 20.89 -6.12 3.16
N TYR A 71 19.73 -5.80 2.60
CA TYR A 71 18.82 -4.79 3.13
C TYR A 71 17.49 -5.43 3.48
N ARG A 72 16.78 -4.85 4.42
CA ARG A 72 15.39 -5.16 4.73
C ARG A 72 14.68 -3.87 5.07
N LEU A 73 13.44 -3.74 4.61
CA LEU A 73 12.57 -2.65 5.04
C LEU A 73 11.99 -2.99 6.42
N ALA A 74 12.06 -2.04 7.35
CA ALA A 74 11.34 -2.10 8.61
C ALA A 74 9.89 -1.70 8.35
N THR A 75 9.00 -2.68 8.43
CA THR A 75 7.56 -2.52 8.18
C THR A 75 6.82 -2.14 9.46
N ASN A 76 7.36 -2.49 10.62
CA ASN A 76 6.81 -2.13 11.93
C ASN A 76 7.92 -1.81 12.94
N ASN A 77 7.54 -1.21 14.08
CA ASN A 77 8.50 -0.85 15.13
C ASN A 77 9.10 -2.07 15.85
N GLY A 78 8.42 -3.22 15.81
CA GLY A 78 8.90 -4.48 16.40
C GLY A 78 10.08 -5.09 15.63
N ASP A 79 10.18 -4.84 14.32
CA ASP A 79 11.21 -5.41 13.44
C ASP A 79 12.62 -5.16 13.98
N TYR A 80 12.94 -3.94 14.40
CA TYR A 80 14.25 -3.60 14.96
C TYR A 80 14.57 -4.42 16.20
N ARG A 81 13.63 -4.48 17.15
CA ARG A 81 13.81 -5.17 18.42
C ARG A 81 13.98 -6.67 18.22
N SER A 82 13.13 -7.26 17.40
CA SER A 82 13.14 -8.69 17.08
C SER A 82 14.43 -9.09 16.35
N LEU A 83 14.90 -8.28 15.40
CA LEU A 83 16.15 -8.57 14.69
C LEU A 83 17.39 -8.42 15.58
N VAL A 84 17.45 -7.41 16.45
CA VAL A 84 18.55 -7.28 17.42
C VAL A 84 18.59 -8.47 18.38
N LEU A 85 17.43 -8.91 18.88
CA LEU A 85 17.35 -10.07 19.76
C LEU A 85 17.85 -11.35 19.06
N ASN A 86 17.42 -11.59 17.82
CA ASN A 86 17.80 -12.78 17.08
C ASN A 86 19.27 -12.74 16.64
N PHE A 87 19.77 -11.58 16.24
CA PHE A 87 21.20 -11.38 15.96
C PHE A 87 22.07 -11.66 17.19
N ALA A 88 21.66 -11.19 18.37
CA ALA A 88 22.36 -11.49 19.63
C ALA A 88 22.37 -12.99 19.97
N ARG A 89 21.35 -13.74 19.55
CA ARG A 89 21.22 -15.19 19.79
C ARG A 89 22.19 -15.99 18.94
N ALA A 90 22.19 -15.81 17.61
CA ALA A 90 22.96 -16.66 16.69
C ALA A 90 23.52 -15.94 15.45
N GLY A 91 23.66 -14.62 15.45
CA GLY A 91 24.15 -13.85 14.29
C GLY A 91 23.18 -13.95 13.10
N PHE A 92 23.70 -13.89 11.87
CA PHE A 92 22.89 -13.89 10.65
C PHE A 92 22.11 -15.20 10.41
N GLY A 93 22.60 -16.34 10.92
CA GLY A 93 21.86 -17.60 10.79
C GLY A 93 20.49 -17.58 11.47
N ALA A 94 20.30 -16.77 12.52
CA ALA A 94 18.97 -16.56 13.13
C ALA A 94 18.09 -15.55 12.37
N LEU A 95 18.65 -14.88 11.36
CA LEU A 95 17.97 -13.87 10.57
C LEU A 95 17.58 -14.37 9.17
N ASP A 96 18.17 -15.45 8.69
CA ASP A 96 17.93 -15.98 7.33
C ASP A 96 16.45 -16.33 7.12
N ASP A 97 15.81 -16.95 8.11
CA ASP A 97 14.37 -17.29 8.08
C ASP A 97 13.45 -16.09 8.38
N ARG A 98 14.03 -14.91 8.63
CA ARG A 98 13.31 -13.66 8.94
C ARG A 98 13.42 -12.66 7.78
N GLY A 99 13.54 -13.16 6.55
CA GLY A 99 13.51 -12.35 5.33
C GLY A 99 12.11 -11.76 5.03
N PRO A 100 11.97 -10.99 3.94
CA PRO A 100 12.89 -10.93 2.81
C PRO A 100 14.12 -10.04 3.04
N TRP A 101 15.30 -10.54 2.66
CA TRP A 101 16.55 -9.78 2.56
C TRP A 101 16.81 -9.42 1.09
N LEU A 102 16.94 -8.14 0.83
CA LEU A 102 17.11 -7.53 -0.48
C LEU A 102 18.61 -7.39 -0.80
N PRO A 103 19.04 -7.78 -2.02
CA PRO A 103 20.46 -7.92 -2.34
C PRO A 103 21.20 -6.59 -2.54
N ASP A 104 20.47 -5.50 -2.79
CA ASP A 104 21.04 -4.21 -3.15
C ASP A 104 20.11 -3.03 -2.80
N VAL A 105 20.69 -1.82 -2.85
CA VAL A 105 19.97 -0.56 -2.59
C VAL A 105 18.84 -0.36 -3.59
N ALA A 106 19.00 -0.81 -4.85
CA ALA A 106 17.95 -0.65 -5.85
C ALA A 106 16.71 -1.47 -5.47
N SER A 107 16.89 -2.69 -4.99
CA SER A 107 15.82 -3.55 -4.52
C SER A 107 15.14 -2.96 -3.27
N LEU A 108 15.93 -2.35 -2.37
CA LEU A 108 15.40 -1.61 -1.23
C LEU A 108 14.55 -0.40 -1.64
N THR A 109 15.00 0.43 -2.58
CA THR A 109 14.24 1.57 -3.07
C THR A 109 12.90 1.15 -3.67
N ARG A 110 12.87 0.06 -4.47
CA ARG A 110 11.59 -0.48 -4.98
C ARG A 110 10.67 -0.96 -3.87
N ALA A 111 11.22 -1.62 -2.85
CA ALA A 111 10.44 -2.05 -1.69
C ALA A 111 9.87 -0.86 -0.90
N LYS A 112 10.62 0.24 -0.79
CA LYS A 112 10.14 1.49 -0.17
C LYS A 112 8.97 2.11 -0.92
N LEU A 113 9.11 2.28 -2.24
CA LEU A 113 8.02 2.81 -3.08
C LEU A 113 6.74 1.97 -2.96
N ARG A 114 6.87 0.64 -2.95
CA ARG A 114 5.73 -0.25 -2.73
C ARG A 114 5.12 -0.08 -1.35
N PHE A 115 5.95 -0.03 -0.31
CA PHE A 115 5.49 0.15 1.06
C PHE A 115 4.81 1.51 1.29
N GLU A 116 5.34 2.57 0.68
CA GLU A 116 4.71 3.91 0.70
C GLU A 116 3.34 3.86 0.02
N PHE A 117 3.26 3.25 -1.16
CA PHE A 117 1.99 3.02 -1.84
C PHE A 117 1.03 2.10 -1.05
N ASP A 118 1.57 1.12 -0.33
CA ASP A 118 0.74 0.21 0.48
C ASP A 118 -0.01 0.97 1.60
N GLY A 119 0.50 2.14 2.02
CA GLY A 119 -0.18 3.04 2.94
C GLY A 119 -1.09 4.08 2.26
N SER A 120 -1.22 4.07 0.93
CA SER A 120 -2.08 5.02 0.21
C SER A 120 -3.56 4.66 0.38
N VAL A 121 -4.43 5.67 0.34
CA VAL A 121 -5.88 5.43 0.41
C VAL A 121 -6.40 4.61 -0.76
N LEU A 122 -5.81 4.72 -1.96
CA LEU A 122 -6.19 3.88 -3.09
C LEU A 122 -5.95 2.40 -2.80
N ARG A 123 -4.83 2.08 -2.12
CA ARG A 123 -4.53 0.71 -1.70
C ARG A 123 -5.52 0.19 -0.68
N ALA A 124 -5.94 1.06 0.25
CA ALA A 124 -6.85 0.73 1.34
C ALA A 124 -8.34 0.72 0.91
N THR A 125 -8.68 1.40 -0.18
CA THR A 125 -10.07 1.50 -0.66
C THR A 125 -10.52 0.17 -1.28
N HIS A 126 -11.64 -0.35 -0.78
CA HIS A 126 -12.29 -1.52 -1.34
C HIS A 126 -12.73 -1.26 -2.79
N PRO A 127 -12.55 -2.19 -3.75
CA PRO A 127 -12.86 -1.93 -5.16
C PRO A 127 -14.30 -1.50 -5.44
N ARG A 128 -15.28 -1.97 -4.65
CA ARG A 128 -16.69 -1.54 -4.81
C ARG A 128 -16.88 -0.08 -4.45
N GLU A 129 -16.34 0.36 -3.31
CA GLU A 129 -16.40 1.76 -2.91
C GLU A 129 -15.64 2.67 -3.86
N LEU A 130 -14.48 2.20 -4.34
CA LEU A 130 -13.75 2.90 -5.39
C LEU A 130 -14.61 3.08 -6.63
N CYS A 131 -15.28 2.02 -7.12
CA CYS A 131 -16.18 2.11 -8.27
C CYS A 131 -17.36 3.06 -8.01
N PHE A 132 -17.96 3.01 -6.82
CA PHE A 132 -19.05 3.92 -6.44
C PHE A 132 -18.60 5.38 -6.46
N ARG A 133 -17.47 5.71 -5.81
CA ARG A 133 -16.92 7.08 -5.83
C ARG A 133 -16.56 7.52 -7.23
N LEU A 134 -15.92 6.65 -8.02
CA LEU A 134 -15.57 6.95 -9.41
C LEU A 134 -16.81 7.19 -10.29
N GLU A 135 -17.91 6.45 -10.07
CA GLU A 135 -19.18 6.70 -10.75
C GLU A 135 -19.70 8.10 -10.42
N VAL A 136 -19.79 8.45 -9.13
CA VAL A 136 -20.22 9.77 -8.69
C VAL A 136 -19.35 10.84 -9.33
N LEU A 137 -18.02 10.74 -9.23
CA LEU A 137 -17.09 11.73 -9.78
C LEU A 137 -17.19 11.86 -11.29
N THR A 138 -17.39 10.75 -12.02
CA THR A 138 -17.63 10.75 -13.47
C THR A 138 -18.88 11.57 -13.82
N ARG A 139 -19.97 11.38 -13.05
CA ARG A 139 -21.23 12.11 -13.26
C ARG A 139 -21.16 13.58 -12.87
N ILE A 140 -20.45 13.90 -11.78
CA ILE A 140 -20.17 15.29 -11.39
C ILE A 140 -19.43 16.01 -12.51
N ASP A 141 -18.49 15.33 -13.16
CA ASP A 141 -17.76 15.84 -14.31
C ASP A 141 -18.59 15.87 -15.61
N GLY A 142 -19.91 15.62 -15.52
CA GLY A 142 -20.85 15.70 -16.63
C GLY A 142 -20.76 14.54 -17.62
N ARG A 143 -20.12 13.44 -17.24
CA ARG A 143 -19.92 12.23 -18.06
C ARG A 143 -20.78 11.08 -17.55
N GLU A 144 -20.95 10.06 -18.39
CA GLU A 144 -21.65 8.83 -18.03
C GLU A 144 -20.66 7.68 -18.01
N PRO A 145 -20.68 6.80 -16.99
CA PRO A 145 -19.93 5.56 -17.03
C PRO A 145 -20.34 4.73 -18.26
N VAL A 146 -19.37 4.09 -18.92
CA VAL A 146 -19.61 3.31 -20.14
C VAL A 146 -19.24 1.86 -19.91
N THR A 147 -20.21 0.95 -20.02
CA THR A 147 -19.97 -0.49 -19.90
C THR A 147 -19.88 -1.13 -21.29
N VAL A 148 -18.75 -1.79 -21.59
CA VAL A 148 -18.51 -2.58 -22.80
C VAL A 148 -17.97 -3.95 -22.41
N ASP A 149 -18.60 -5.01 -22.91
CA ASP A 149 -18.19 -6.40 -22.66
C ASP A 149 -17.96 -6.76 -21.17
N GLY A 150 -18.77 -6.18 -20.28
CA GLY A 150 -18.70 -6.44 -18.83
C GLY A 150 -17.60 -5.66 -18.11
N VAL A 151 -17.00 -4.66 -18.76
CA VAL A 151 -16.06 -3.71 -18.17
C VAL A 151 -16.68 -2.32 -18.19
N THR A 152 -16.76 -1.66 -17.04
CA THR A 152 -17.25 -0.29 -16.90
C THR A 152 -16.06 0.67 -16.84
N HIS A 153 -16.07 1.66 -17.74
CA HIS A 153 -15.13 2.78 -17.75
C HIS A 153 -15.69 3.96 -16.95
N TYR A 154 -14.87 4.49 -16.06
CA TYR A 154 -15.09 5.72 -15.30
C TYR A 154 -14.02 6.73 -15.68
N GLY A 155 -14.38 8.01 -15.76
CA GLY A 155 -13.45 9.04 -16.20
C GLY A 155 -13.88 10.43 -15.76
N PHE A 156 -12.97 11.15 -15.11
CA PHE A 156 -13.14 12.57 -14.78
C PHE A 156 -11.83 13.33 -14.94
N GLY A 157 -11.93 14.66 -15.03
CA GLY A 157 -10.78 15.55 -15.02
C GLY A 157 -11.04 16.82 -14.23
N ASN A 158 -9.97 17.58 -13.99
CA ASN A 158 -10.07 18.88 -13.29
C ASN A 158 -10.30 20.07 -14.23
N GLY A 159 -10.43 19.81 -15.54
CA GLY A 159 -10.54 20.85 -16.57
C GLY A 159 -9.26 21.63 -16.89
N ALA A 160 -8.16 21.36 -16.17
CA ALA A 160 -6.84 21.94 -16.42
C ALA A 160 -5.92 21.03 -17.25
N GLY A 161 -6.29 19.76 -17.45
CA GLY A 161 -5.54 18.78 -18.24
C GLY A 161 -5.22 17.49 -17.49
N ASP A 162 -5.50 17.46 -16.19
CA ASP A 162 -5.28 16.27 -15.37
C ASP A 162 -6.51 15.40 -15.31
N THR A 163 -6.30 14.09 -15.34
CA THR A 163 -7.39 13.13 -15.51
C THR A 163 -7.18 11.87 -14.68
N VAL A 164 -8.31 11.26 -14.33
CA VAL A 164 -8.38 9.90 -13.79
C VAL A 164 -9.26 9.10 -14.73
N ASN A 165 -8.78 7.94 -15.15
CA ASN A 165 -9.55 6.97 -15.89
C ASN A 165 -9.42 5.60 -15.21
N ALA A 166 -10.53 4.88 -15.13
CA ALA A 166 -10.55 3.56 -14.53
C ALA A 166 -11.43 2.61 -15.32
N TRP A 167 -11.03 1.34 -15.36
CA TRP A 167 -11.78 0.26 -16.00
C TRP A 167 -11.94 -0.87 -15.00
N PHE A 168 -13.18 -1.23 -14.67
CA PHE A 168 -13.47 -2.30 -13.73
C PHE A 168 -14.46 -3.31 -14.30
N THR A 169 -14.23 -4.58 -14.05
CA THR A 169 -15.22 -5.65 -14.20
C THR A 169 -16.14 -5.69 -12.99
N ASP A 170 -17.29 -6.34 -13.14
CA ASP A 170 -18.29 -6.50 -12.05
C ASP A 170 -17.74 -7.23 -10.81
N ASP A 171 -16.66 -8.00 -10.95
CA ASP A 171 -15.97 -8.71 -9.85
C ASP A 171 -14.83 -7.90 -9.20
N GLY A 172 -14.70 -6.61 -9.53
CA GLY A 172 -13.74 -5.70 -8.88
C GLY A 172 -12.32 -5.75 -9.46
N ARG A 173 -12.10 -6.54 -10.51
CA ARG A 173 -10.83 -6.54 -11.23
C ARG A 173 -10.74 -5.29 -12.11
N GLY A 174 -9.60 -4.62 -12.15
CA GLY A 174 -9.54 -3.37 -12.91
C GLY A 174 -8.18 -2.72 -13.05
N LEU A 175 -8.18 -1.57 -13.72
CA LEU A 175 -7.02 -0.74 -13.97
C LEU A 175 -7.40 0.72 -13.74
N VAL A 176 -6.64 1.44 -12.94
CA VAL A 176 -6.77 2.87 -12.68
C VAL A 176 -5.53 3.56 -13.23
N VAL A 177 -5.75 4.60 -14.03
CA VAL A 177 -4.73 5.42 -14.65
C VAL A 177 -4.96 6.87 -14.26
N THR A 178 -3.94 7.50 -13.69
CA THR A 178 -3.91 8.94 -13.44
C THR A 178 -3.01 9.60 -14.48
N PHE A 179 -3.32 10.84 -14.85
CA PHE A 179 -2.48 11.66 -15.70
C PHE A 179 -2.37 13.06 -15.11
N ASP A 180 -1.13 13.47 -14.85
CA ASP A 180 -0.77 14.81 -14.40
C ASP A 180 -0.05 15.53 -15.54
N HIS A 181 -0.67 16.57 -16.11
CA HIS A 181 -0.17 17.30 -17.26
C HIS A 181 1.00 18.24 -16.93
N ASN A 182 1.26 18.53 -15.66
CA ASN A 182 2.39 19.36 -15.22
C ASN A 182 3.50 18.57 -14.53
N GLY A 183 3.25 17.31 -14.19
CA GLY A 183 4.17 16.44 -13.48
C GLY A 183 5.38 15.99 -14.31
N GLU A 184 6.43 15.54 -13.63
CA GLU A 184 7.65 15.02 -14.27
C GLU A 184 7.43 13.74 -15.09
N LEU A 185 6.29 13.07 -14.86
CA LEU A 185 5.86 11.89 -15.61
C LEU A 185 5.09 12.23 -16.89
N ASN A 186 4.89 13.52 -17.19
CA ASN A 186 4.27 13.94 -18.44
C ASN A 186 5.27 13.87 -19.62
N PHE A 187 5.41 12.68 -20.20
CA PHE A 187 6.17 12.45 -21.43
C PHE A 187 5.32 11.75 -22.50
N TYR A 188 4.07 12.19 -22.66
CA TYR A 188 3.09 11.60 -23.58
C TYR A 188 3.55 11.49 -25.05
N GLU A 189 4.49 12.35 -25.47
CA GLU A 189 5.08 12.31 -26.82
C GLU A 189 6.04 11.12 -27.02
N ASP A 190 6.55 10.51 -25.94
CA ASP A 190 7.44 9.34 -25.95
C ASP A 190 6.64 8.06 -25.67
N GLY A 191 6.05 7.51 -26.74
CA GLY A 191 5.28 6.26 -26.68
C GLY A 191 6.02 5.09 -26.03
N PRO A 192 7.28 4.79 -26.39
CA PRO A 192 8.07 3.78 -25.70
C PRO A 192 8.23 4.00 -24.19
N ALA A 193 8.49 5.24 -23.75
CA ALA A 193 8.57 5.55 -22.33
C ALA A 193 7.21 5.38 -21.64
N GLN A 194 6.11 5.80 -22.27
CA GLN A 194 4.75 5.60 -21.76
C GLN A 194 4.41 4.11 -21.64
N ALA A 195 4.73 3.29 -22.65
CA ALA A 195 4.55 1.84 -22.58
C ALA A 195 5.34 1.20 -21.44
N ALA A 196 6.53 1.72 -21.12
CA ALA A 196 7.36 1.20 -20.04
C ALA A 196 6.68 1.38 -18.66
N LEU A 197 5.80 2.38 -18.47
CA LEU A 197 5.05 2.54 -17.22
C LEU A 197 4.08 1.38 -16.95
N TYR A 198 3.58 0.73 -18.01
CA TYR A 198 2.62 -0.37 -17.93
C TYR A 198 3.27 -1.75 -17.76
N GLU A 199 4.60 -1.86 -17.68
CA GLU A 199 5.25 -3.15 -17.44
C GLU A 199 4.75 -3.79 -16.13
N GLY A 200 4.44 -5.09 -16.16
CA GLY A 200 3.89 -5.83 -15.02
C GLY A 200 2.35 -5.82 -14.92
N VAL A 201 1.66 -4.98 -15.69
CA VAL A 201 0.19 -5.04 -15.80
C VAL A 201 -0.23 -6.34 -16.52
N PRO A 202 -1.20 -7.11 -15.99
CA PRO A 202 -1.73 -8.30 -16.68
C PRO A 202 -2.25 -7.99 -18.08
N ASP A 203 -1.98 -8.88 -19.04
CA ASP A 203 -2.29 -8.68 -20.46
C ASP A 203 -3.76 -8.33 -20.75
N ASP A 204 -4.69 -8.92 -20.00
CA ASP A 204 -6.12 -8.66 -20.14
C ASP A 204 -6.53 -7.27 -19.65
N LEU A 205 -5.90 -6.76 -18.60
CA LEU A 205 -6.08 -5.38 -18.14
C LEU A 205 -5.37 -4.37 -19.05
N LEU A 206 -4.18 -4.71 -19.54
CA LEU A 206 -3.44 -3.89 -20.50
C LEU A 206 -4.20 -3.75 -21.83
N GLY A 207 -5.02 -4.73 -22.19
CA GLY A 207 -5.93 -4.64 -23.34
C GLY A 207 -6.97 -3.52 -23.22
N LEU A 208 -7.35 -3.11 -22.00
CA LEU A 208 -8.39 -2.11 -21.74
C LEU A 208 -7.95 -0.68 -22.07
N VAL A 209 -6.64 -0.43 -22.13
CA VAL A 209 -6.03 0.89 -22.38
C VAL A 209 -5.37 1.00 -23.76
N ARG A 210 -5.53 -0.02 -24.61
CA ARG A 210 -4.98 -0.04 -25.97
C ARG A 210 -6.04 0.25 -27.01
N ASN A 211 -5.72 1.14 -27.95
CA ASN A 211 -6.60 1.56 -29.04
C ASN A 211 -7.97 2.02 -28.55
N VAL A 212 -8.00 2.67 -27.39
CA VAL A 212 -9.20 3.29 -26.84
C VAL A 212 -9.45 4.59 -27.60
N PRO A 213 -10.68 4.87 -28.06
CA PRO A 213 -10.99 6.14 -28.69
C PRO A 213 -10.63 7.31 -27.78
N GLU A 214 -9.95 8.32 -28.32
CA GLU A 214 -9.68 9.55 -27.56
C GLU A 214 -11.00 10.17 -27.08
N THR A 215 -10.96 10.65 -25.84
CA THR A 215 -12.06 11.41 -25.21
C THR A 215 -11.46 12.61 -24.48
N ASP A 216 -12.30 13.51 -23.98
CA ASP A 216 -11.84 14.69 -23.25
C ASP A 216 -11.04 14.35 -21.96
N THR A 217 -11.07 13.09 -21.49
CA THR A 217 -10.25 12.62 -20.35
C THR A 217 -9.13 11.67 -20.74
N MET A 218 -9.07 11.22 -22.00
CA MET A 218 -8.13 10.20 -22.46
C MET A 218 -7.28 10.72 -23.61
N LEU A 219 -6.01 10.97 -23.29
CA LEU A 219 -4.95 11.24 -24.26
C LEU A 219 -4.22 9.92 -24.57
N SER A 220 -3.78 9.75 -25.81
CA SER A 220 -3.10 8.55 -26.27
C SER A 220 -1.68 8.84 -26.76
N ALA A 221 -0.75 7.95 -26.43
CA ALA A 221 0.59 7.91 -27.01
C ALA A 221 0.67 6.85 -28.11
N LEU A 222 1.33 7.17 -29.22
CA LEU A 222 1.51 6.25 -30.34
C LEU A 222 2.76 5.39 -30.14
N LEU A 223 2.58 4.07 -30.07
CA LEU A 223 3.68 3.12 -29.99
C LEU A 223 4.33 2.88 -31.37
N PRO A 224 5.59 2.41 -31.42
CA PRO A 224 6.28 2.17 -32.69
C PRO A 224 5.60 1.16 -33.63
N ASP A 225 4.75 0.28 -33.10
CA ASP A 225 3.99 -0.72 -33.87
C ASP A 225 2.64 -0.18 -34.39
N GLY A 226 2.31 1.08 -34.10
CA GLY A 226 1.07 1.74 -34.48
C GLY A 226 -0.07 1.56 -33.48
N THR A 227 0.16 0.88 -32.35
CA THR A 227 -0.82 0.79 -31.26
C THR A 227 -0.92 2.13 -30.53
N GLU A 228 -2.14 2.57 -30.25
CA GLU A 228 -2.39 3.71 -29.35
C GLU A 228 -2.52 3.20 -27.92
N LEU A 229 -1.94 3.91 -26.96
CA LEU A 229 -1.95 3.57 -25.54
C LEU A 229 -2.36 4.79 -24.72
N VAL A 230 -3.31 4.62 -23.79
CA VAL A 230 -3.69 5.71 -22.87
C VAL A 230 -2.47 6.17 -22.08
N VAL A 231 -2.25 7.47 -22.03
CA VAL A 231 -1.10 8.07 -21.34
C VAL A 231 -1.31 8.10 -19.84
N ALA A 232 -0.22 7.98 -19.09
CA ALA A 232 -0.25 7.84 -17.65
C ALA A 232 0.89 8.61 -16.98
N SER A 233 0.58 9.13 -15.79
CA SER A 233 1.54 9.45 -14.73
C SER A 233 1.49 8.38 -13.63
N GLY A 234 0.33 7.74 -13.40
CA GLY A 234 0.18 6.60 -12.50
C GLY A 234 -0.57 5.45 -13.16
N VAL A 235 -0.19 4.21 -12.82
CA VAL A 235 -0.75 2.97 -13.37
C VAL A 235 -0.91 1.97 -12.23
N PHE A 236 -2.16 1.73 -11.83
CA PHE A 236 -2.52 0.91 -10.68
C PHE A 236 -3.49 -0.19 -11.10
N HIS A 237 -3.17 -1.45 -10.85
CA HIS A 237 -4.01 -2.57 -11.24
C HIS A 237 -4.62 -3.28 -10.04
N PHE A 238 -5.87 -3.70 -10.20
CA PHE A 238 -6.63 -4.53 -9.28
C PHE A 238 -6.74 -5.92 -9.92
N SER A 239 -5.65 -6.70 -9.89
CA SER A 239 -5.62 -8.10 -10.39
C SER A 239 -5.44 -9.11 -9.23
N GLY A 240 -5.91 -8.67 -8.07
CA GLY A 240 -5.39 -8.96 -6.76
C GLY A 240 -5.55 -7.73 -5.86
N PRO A 241 -4.71 -7.57 -4.83
CA PRO A 241 -4.64 -6.29 -4.14
C PRO A 241 -4.26 -5.19 -5.14
N CYS A 242 -4.74 -3.97 -4.91
CA CYS A 242 -4.32 -2.81 -5.69
C CYS A 242 -2.79 -2.72 -5.65
N ALA A 243 -2.15 -2.57 -6.81
CA ALA A 243 -0.71 -2.47 -6.91
C ALA A 243 -0.29 -1.52 -8.02
N MET A 244 0.82 -0.81 -7.80
CA MET A 244 1.52 -0.11 -8.86
C MET A 244 2.12 -1.09 -9.88
N ALA A 245 2.04 -0.73 -11.15
CA ALA A 245 2.76 -1.44 -12.20
C ALA A 245 4.28 -1.48 -11.93
N ASP A 246 4.93 -2.60 -12.23
CA ASP A 246 6.38 -2.79 -12.04
C ASP A 246 7.20 -1.76 -12.84
N GLY A 247 6.69 -1.40 -14.02
CA GLY A 247 7.21 -0.36 -14.89
C GLY A 247 7.24 1.01 -14.23
N LEU A 248 6.11 1.43 -13.66
CA LEU A 248 6.00 2.66 -12.89
C LEU A 248 6.98 2.68 -11.70
N VAL A 249 7.04 1.60 -10.91
CA VAL A 249 7.98 1.49 -9.79
C VAL A 249 9.43 1.65 -10.26
N SER A 250 9.78 1.01 -11.38
CA SER A 250 11.12 1.10 -11.96
C SER A 250 11.44 2.51 -12.44
N TRP A 251 10.44 3.22 -12.98
CA TRP A 251 10.59 4.59 -13.45
C TRP A 251 10.76 5.58 -12.30
N LEU A 252 9.89 5.51 -11.28
CA LEU A 252 9.99 6.35 -10.08
C LEU A 252 11.37 6.20 -9.44
N GLN A 253 11.82 4.94 -9.26
CA GLN A 253 13.16 4.64 -8.77
C GLN A 253 14.27 5.30 -9.62
N LYS A 254 14.22 5.14 -10.95
CA LYS A 254 15.26 5.62 -11.86
C LYS A 254 15.33 7.15 -11.87
N SER A 255 14.18 7.81 -11.74
CA SER A 255 14.02 9.25 -11.80
C SER A 255 14.19 9.92 -10.43
N GLY A 256 14.20 9.15 -9.34
CA GLY A 256 14.28 9.68 -7.98
C GLY A 256 12.99 10.35 -7.52
N LEU A 257 11.86 9.90 -8.08
CA LEU A 257 10.50 10.34 -7.79
C LEU A 257 9.84 9.41 -6.76
N ASP A 258 8.77 9.88 -6.15
CA ASP A 258 7.99 9.14 -5.16
C ASP A 258 6.55 8.87 -5.64
N THR A 259 5.71 8.30 -4.77
CA THR A 259 4.33 7.95 -5.12
C THR A 259 3.47 9.18 -5.38
N THR A 260 3.81 10.35 -4.82
CA THR A 260 3.04 11.59 -4.97
C THR A 260 3.14 12.14 -6.40
N ASP A 261 4.26 11.89 -7.08
CA ASP A 261 4.50 12.27 -8.48
C ASP A 261 3.59 11.54 -9.49
N THR A 262 2.89 10.49 -9.05
CA THR A 262 1.93 9.76 -9.88
C THR A 262 0.60 10.48 -10.02
N GLY A 263 0.37 11.54 -9.24
CA GLY A 263 -0.89 12.28 -9.17
C GLY A 263 -1.95 11.64 -8.28
N ILE A 264 -1.68 10.47 -7.68
CA ILE A 264 -2.63 9.73 -6.84
C ILE A 264 -3.15 10.56 -5.65
N ASP A 265 -2.28 11.29 -4.95
CA ASP A 265 -2.64 12.03 -3.74
C ASP A 265 -3.67 13.14 -4.02
N TRP A 266 -3.45 13.88 -5.10
CA TRP A 266 -4.22 15.09 -5.35
C TRP A 266 -5.42 14.81 -6.27
N LEU A 267 -5.33 13.82 -7.17
CA LEU A 267 -6.44 13.43 -8.05
C LEU A 267 -7.42 12.45 -7.41
N LEU A 268 -6.95 11.55 -6.53
CA LEU A 268 -7.76 10.49 -5.94
C LEU A 268 -7.88 10.64 -4.44
N GLU A 269 -6.77 10.80 -3.70
CA GLU A 269 -6.81 10.74 -2.24
C GLU A 269 -7.67 11.83 -1.61
N SER A 270 -7.72 13.02 -2.20
CA SER A 270 -8.62 14.09 -1.75
C SER A 270 -10.11 13.68 -1.72
N PHE A 271 -10.51 12.73 -2.57
CA PHE A 271 -11.88 12.20 -2.59
C PHE A 271 -12.01 10.87 -1.84
N LEU A 272 -11.01 9.99 -1.92
CA LEU A 272 -11.04 8.67 -1.27
C LEU A 272 -10.87 8.77 0.25
N ALA A 273 -10.11 9.76 0.76
CA ALA A 273 -9.91 9.96 2.19
C ALA A 273 -11.13 10.59 2.91
N LEU A 274 -12.17 11.00 2.17
CA LEU A 274 -13.39 11.56 2.76
C LEU A 274 -14.17 10.48 3.50
N ARG A 275 -14.21 10.58 4.84
CA ARG A 275 -15.03 9.71 5.70
C ARG A 275 -16.53 9.86 5.46
N ASP A 276 -16.97 11.09 5.22
CA ASP A 276 -18.32 11.40 4.76
C ASP A 276 -18.21 11.79 3.28
N PHE A 277 -18.55 10.88 2.37
CA PHE A 277 -18.58 11.14 0.94
C PHE A 277 -19.96 11.67 0.55
N SER A 278 -20.18 12.98 0.77
CA SER A 278 -21.45 13.67 0.55
C SER A 278 -21.27 14.88 -0.36
N PRO A 279 -22.35 15.42 -0.96
CA PRO A 279 -22.25 16.62 -1.79
C PRO A 279 -21.58 17.81 -1.08
N ALA A 280 -21.83 17.95 0.22
CA ALA A 280 -21.27 19.04 1.01
C ALA A 280 -19.75 18.91 1.18
N THR A 281 -19.27 17.72 1.54
CA THR A 281 -17.83 17.50 1.74
C THR A 281 -17.06 17.58 0.43
N VAL A 282 -17.59 17.00 -0.67
CA VAL A 282 -16.97 17.11 -2.00
C VAL A 282 -16.87 18.57 -2.45
N ALA A 283 -17.88 19.40 -2.19
CA ALA A 283 -17.86 20.83 -2.51
C ALA A 283 -16.84 21.63 -1.66
N GLU A 284 -16.51 21.16 -0.46
CA GLU A 284 -15.45 21.74 0.37
C GLU A 284 -14.05 21.32 -0.08
N THR A 285 -13.91 20.11 -0.65
CA THR A 285 -12.63 19.55 -1.11
C THR A 285 -12.11 20.23 -2.38
N VAL A 286 -12.97 20.45 -3.39
CA VAL A 286 -12.53 20.95 -4.70
C VAL A 286 -13.38 22.11 -5.22
N ALA A 287 -12.71 23.10 -5.79
CA ALA A 287 -13.35 24.35 -6.24
C ALA A 287 -13.70 24.38 -7.75
N TRP A 288 -13.33 23.35 -8.53
CA TRP A 288 -13.51 23.36 -9.99
C TRP A 288 -14.86 22.82 -10.47
N TRP A 289 -15.63 22.14 -9.62
CA TRP A 289 -17.01 21.76 -9.91
C TRP A 289 -18.01 22.69 -9.21
N SER A 290 -19.14 22.94 -9.86
CA SER A 290 -20.23 23.69 -9.22
C SER A 290 -20.99 22.80 -8.24
N ILE A 291 -21.57 23.40 -7.19
CA ILE A 291 -22.45 22.69 -6.25
C ILE A 291 -23.60 21.97 -7.00
N GLU A 292 -24.16 22.60 -8.03
CA GLU A 292 -25.22 22.00 -8.86
C GLU A 292 -24.76 20.72 -9.58
N ALA A 293 -23.53 20.71 -10.11
CA ALA A 293 -22.97 19.52 -10.75
C ALA A 293 -22.70 18.40 -9.73
N ILE A 294 -22.22 18.77 -8.54
CA ILE A 294 -21.99 17.85 -7.42
C ILE A 294 -23.31 17.19 -7.01
N GLU A 295 -24.33 17.99 -6.67
CA GLU A 295 -25.65 17.49 -6.27
C GLU A 295 -26.27 16.57 -7.33
N LYS A 296 -26.11 16.94 -8.61
CA LYS A 296 -26.60 16.14 -9.73
C LYS A 296 -25.90 14.78 -9.81
N GLY A 297 -24.57 14.73 -9.72
CA GLY A 297 -23.81 13.48 -9.83
C GLY A 297 -24.16 12.48 -8.73
N PHE A 298 -24.37 12.96 -7.50
CA PHE A 298 -24.87 12.14 -6.39
C PHE A 298 -26.30 11.65 -6.63
N ALA A 299 -27.20 12.51 -7.11
CA ALA A 299 -28.60 12.14 -7.35
C ALA A 299 -28.78 11.10 -8.48
N GLU A 300 -27.86 11.08 -9.45
CA GLU A 300 -27.87 10.14 -10.57
C GLU A 300 -27.19 8.80 -10.26
N THR A 301 -26.43 8.73 -9.16
CA THR A 301 -25.80 7.49 -8.70
C THR A 301 -26.71 6.81 -7.67
N SER A 302 -27.10 5.57 -7.93
CA SER A 302 -27.81 4.78 -6.92
C SER A 302 -26.80 4.23 -5.92
N ALA A 303 -26.99 4.48 -4.62
CA ALA A 303 -26.18 3.83 -3.59
C ALA A 303 -26.31 2.30 -3.71
N PRO A 304 -25.23 1.54 -3.47
CA PRO A 304 -25.29 0.09 -3.51
C PRO A 304 -26.35 -0.43 -2.52
N ASP A 305 -27.36 -1.11 -3.07
CA ASP A 305 -28.49 -1.67 -2.34
C ASP A 305 -27.99 -2.81 -1.44
N THR A 306 -27.67 -2.50 -0.18
CA THR A 306 -27.20 -3.49 0.79
C THR A 306 -28.08 -3.47 2.04
N GLU A 307 -29.34 -3.89 1.90
CA GLU A 307 -30.14 -4.30 3.07
C GLU A 307 -29.61 -5.64 3.62
N LEU A 308 -28.49 -5.57 4.35
CA LEU A 308 -28.02 -6.64 5.20
C LEU A 308 -28.32 -6.28 6.66
N THR A 309 -28.63 -7.28 7.48
CA THR A 309 -28.81 -7.05 8.92
C THR A 309 -27.46 -6.61 9.51
N PRO A 310 -27.35 -5.41 10.10
CA PRO A 310 -26.08 -4.89 10.60
C PRO A 310 -25.52 -5.76 11.70
N PHE A 311 -24.20 -5.87 11.74
CA PHE A 311 -23.50 -6.42 12.90
C PHE A 311 -23.59 -5.45 14.09
N ASP A 312 -23.16 -5.93 15.26
CA ASP A 312 -22.90 -5.03 16.38
C ASP A 312 -21.74 -4.09 16.02
N GLN A 313 -22.02 -2.78 15.99
CA GLN A 313 -21.09 -1.78 15.48
C GLN A 313 -19.76 -1.72 16.26
N ASP A 314 -19.80 -1.85 17.59
CA ASP A 314 -18.57 -1.84 18.41
C ASP A 314 -17.65 -3.02 18.05
N THR A 315 -18.26 -4.17 17.78
CA THR A 315 -17.54 -5.37 17.36
C THR A 315 -16.93 -5.19 15.95
N VAL A 316 -17.66 -4.57 15.02
CA VAL A 316 -17.14 -4.29 13.67
C VAL A 316 -16.02 -3.26 13.72
N ASP A 317 -16.21 -2.14 14.41
CA ASP A 317 -15.20 -1.08 14.52
C ASP A 317 -13.87 -1.62 15.05
N ARG A 318 -13.92 -2.53 16.02
CA ARG A 318 -12.71 -3.19 16.56
C ARG A 318 -12.08 -4.14 15.56
N PHE A 319 -12.88 -4.89 14.80
CA PHE A 319 -12.36 -5.76 13.74
C PHE A 319 -11.70 -4.95 12.62
N CYS A 320 -12.39 -3.94 12.10
CA CYS A 320 -11.91 -3.05 11.04
C CYS A 320 -10.66 -2.29 11.48
N LYS A 321 -10.57 -1.88 12.75
CA LYS A 321 -9.35 -1.29 13.30
C LYS A 321 -8.16 -2.25 13.27
N ILE A 322 -8.33 -3.50 13.73
CA ILE A 322 -7.24 -4.50 13.68
C ILE A 322 -6.84 -4.79 12.23
N TRP A 323 -7.82 -4.85 11.32
CA TRP A 323 -7.55 -5.00 9.89
C TRP A 323 -6.76 -3.80 9.34
N ALA A 324 -7.16 -2.57 9.63
CA ALA A 324 -6.43 -1.39 9.17
C ALA A 324 -5.00 -1.32 9.74
N ASP A 325 -4.81 -1.76 10.99
CA ASP A 325 -3.52 -1.75 11.66
C ASP A 325 -2.56 -2.88 11.18
N SER A 326 -3.08 -3.98 10.63
CA SER A 326 -2.29 -5.21 10.45
C SER A 326 -2.63 -6.09 9.25
N GLY A 327 -3.63 -5.73 8.47
CA GLY A 327 -4.25 -6.61 7.49
C GLY A 327 -4.43 -6.01 6.10
N TYR A 328 -4.86 -6.86 5.18
CA TYR A 328 -5.19 -6.52 3.79
C TYR A 328 -6.15 -7.58 3.22
N ASN A 329 -6.70 -7.33 2.02
CA ASN A 329 -7.50 -8.32 1.29
C ASN A 329 -6.63 -9.17 0.37
N ASP A 330 -6.86 -10.48 0.39
CA ASP A 330 -6.15 -11.42 -0.46
C ASP A 330 -6.43 -11.20 -1.95
N ARG A 331 -5.65 -11.89 -2.80
CA ARG A 331 -5.67 -11.70 -4.25
C ARG A 331 -7.02 -12.02 -4.92
N GLY A 332 -7.93 -12.69 -4.24
CA GLY A 332 -9.24 -13.04 -4.80
C GLY A 332 -10.39 -12.26 -4.22
N ASP A 333 -10.14 -11.28 -3.33
CA ASP A 333 -11.15 -10.71 -2.42
C ASP A 333 -11.98 -11.80 -1.73
N VAL A 334 -11.34 -12.95 -1.47
CA VAL A 334 -11.97 -14.08 -0.80
C VAL A 334 -11.65 -14.03 0.68
N HIS A 335 -10.52 -13.43 1.08
CA HIS A 335 -10.10 -13.38 2.47
C HIS A 335 -9.58 -12.00 2.91
N TYR A 336 -9.95 -11.60 4.12
CA TYR A 336 -9.19 -10.68 4.96
C TYR A 336 -8.01 -11.43 5.56
N ILE A 337 -6.79 -10.95 5.32
CA ILE A 337 -5.56 -11.46 5.94
C ILE A 337 -5.17 -10.46 7.02
N LEU A 338 -5.05 -10.90 8.28
CA LEU A 338 -4.66 -10.07 9.42
C LEU A 338 -3.39 -10.59 10.07
N PHE A 339 -2.58 -9.68 10.62
CA PHE A 339 -1.27 -9.97 11.21
C PHE A 339 -0.30 -10.64 10.23
N ASP A 340 -0.25 -10.16 8.99
CA ASP A 340 0.64 -10.71 7.98
C ASP A 340 2.11 -10.64 8.41
N GLY A 341 2.79 -11.79 8.39
CA GLY A 341 4.18 -11.89 8.83
C GLY A 341 4.39 -12.03 10.34
N TYR A 342 3.33 -11.98 11.17
CA TYR A 342 3.44 -11.99 12.63
C TYR A 342 3.48 -13.42 13.16
N THR A 343 4.30 -13.66 14.17
CA THR A 343 4.12 -14.83 15.04
C THR A 343 3.04 -14.56 16.09
N ILE A 344 2.54 -15.60 16.74
CA ILE A 344 1.60 -15.44 17.88
C ILE A 344 2.19 -14.53 18.97
N GLU A 345 3.50 -14.60 19.21
CA GLU A 345 4.19 -13.73 20.18
C GLU A 345 4.22 -12.26 19.73
N ASP A 346 4.35 -11.99 18.43
CA ASP A 346 4.35 -10.64 17.88
C ASP A 346 2.95 -10.00 17.95
N ALA A 347 1.90 -10.79 17.68
CA ALA A 347 0.51 -10.32 17.71
C ALA A 347 -0.06 -10.19 19.13
N GLY A 348 0.44 -10.98 20.09
CA GLY A 348 0.13 -10.85 21.51
C GLY A 348 -1.37 -10.94 21.83
N ASP A 349 -1.86 -10.05 22.70
CA ASP A 349 -3.26 -10.04 23.13
C ASP A 349 -4.24 -9.71 21.98
N ALA A 350 -3.78 -8.95 20.98
CA ALA A 350 -4.59 -8.58 19.81
C ALA A 350 -4.96 -9.81 18.96
N TYR A 351 -4.13 -10.86 18.95
CA TYR A 351 -4.47 -12.13 18.31
C TYR A 351 -5.69 -12.78 18.95
N THR A 352 -5.73 -12.83 20.29
CA THR A 352 -6.85 -13.45 21.03
C THR A 352 -8.12 -12.62 20.89
N GLU A 353 -7.98 -11.29 20.91
CA GLU A 353 -9.08 -10.37 20.63
C GLU A 353 -9.68 -10.61 19.24
N LEU A 354 -8.85 -10.66 18.20
CA LEU A 354 -9.29 -10.89 16.83
C LEU A 354 -10.10 -12.19 16.69
N LEU A 355 -9.64 -13.29 17.29
CA LEU A 355 -10.37 -14.56 17.24
C LEU A 355 -11.76 -14.46 17.90
N GLY A 356 -11.87 -13.72 19.00
CA GLY A 356 -13.15 -13.45 19.65
C GLY A 356 -14.09 -12.58 18.80
N LEU A 357 -13.54 -11.59 18.09
CA LEU A 357 -14.30 -10.74 17.16
C LEU A 357 -14.84 -11.55 15.98
N ILE A 358 -13.99 -12.39 15.36
CA ILE A 358 -14.39 -13.28 14.26
C ILE A 358 -15.56 -14.18 14.67
N GLU A 359 -15.48 -14.80 15.85
CA GLU A 359 -16.56 -15.65 16.37
C GLU A 359 -17.84 -14.83 16.63
N SER A 360 -17.72 -13.65 17.23
CA SER A 360 -18.86 -12.78 17.58
C SER A 360 -19.57 -12.25 16.34
N LEU A 361 -18.82 -11.93 15.29
CA LEU A 361 -19.34 -11.52 13.98
C LEU A 361 -19.78 -12.73 13.14
N GLY A 362 -19.56 -13.97 13.59
CA GLY A 362 -19.88 -15.17 12.82
C GLY A 362 -19.13 -15.25 11.47
N LEU A 363 -17.96 -14.62 11.39
CA LEU A 363 -17.09 -14.65 10.22
C LEU A 363 -16.39 -16.02 10.14
N VAL A 364 -16.05 -16.44 8.92
CA VAL A 364 -15.46 -17.76 8.68
C VAL A 364 -13.95 -17.64 8.62
N ARG A 365 -13.26 -18.06 9.69
CA ARG A 365 -11.81 -18.28 9.65
C ARG A 365 -11.48 -19.49 8.77
N VAL A 366 -10.45 -19.36 7.94
CA VAL A 366 -9.90 -20.46 7.13
C VAL A 366 -8.47 -20.79 7.57
N ASP A 367 -7.98 -21.95 7.15
CA ASP A 367 -6.59 -22.36 7.41
C ASP A 367 -5.64 -21.48 6.60
N SER A 368 -4.60 -20.95 7.26
CA SER A 368 -3.54 -20.22 6.58
C SER A 368 -2.68 -21.18 5.74
N PRO A 369 -2.07 -20.70 4.64
CA PRO A 369 -1.11 -21.47 3.88
C PRO A 369 0.01 -22.04 4.78
N SER A 370 0.53 -23.23 4.48
CA SER A 370 1.58 -23.86 5.30
C SER A 370 2.89 -23.08 5.37
N THR A 371 3.04 -22.05 4.54
CA THR A 371 4.20 -21.16 4.48
C THR A 371 4.01 -19.89 5.32
N SER A 372 2.81 -19.62 5.82
CA SER A 372 2.49 -18.45 6.64
C SER A 372 2.97 -18.62 8.08
N PRO A 373 3.40 -17.54 8.74
CA PRO A 373 3.64 -17.53 10.19
C PRO A 373 2.40 -17.93 11.00
N ASP A 374 2.61 -18.46 12.20
CA ASP A 374 1.56 -19.01 13.06
C ASP A 374 0.61 -17.94 13.66
N GLY A 375 1.00 -16.67 13.64
CA GLY A 375 0.19 -15.53 14.07
C GLY A 375 -0.71 -14.95 12.98
N GLU A 376 -0.55 -15.37 11.71
CA GLU A 376 -1.36 -14.88 10.59
C GLU A 376 -2.79 -15.47 10.64
N VAL A 377 -3.81 -14.63 10.40
CA VAL A 377 -5.23 -15.02 10.47
C VAL A 377 -5.92 -14.71 9.15
N TRP A 378 -6.51 -15.74 8.55
CA TRP A 378 -7.26 -15.65 7.30
C TRP A 378 -8.76 -15.78 7.57
N VAL A 379 -9.53 -14.79 7.15
CA VAL A 379 -10.98 -14.71 7.38
C VAL A 379 -11.67 -14.52 6.05
N ARG A 380 -12.68 -15.32 5.72
CA ARG A 380 -13.45 -15.13 4.49
C ARG A 380 -14.13 -13.76 4.48
N THR A 381 -14.12 -13.09 3.32
CA THR A 381 -14.81 -11.81 3.13
C THR A 381 -16.31 -11.94 3.40
N ASP A 382 -16.89 -10.88 3.98
CA ASP A 382 -18.31 -10.76 4.28
C ASP A 382 -18.79 -9.37 3.83
N PRO A 383 -19.81 -9.28 2.95
CA PRO A 383 -20.30 -8.00 2.45
C PRO A 383 -20.71 -6.97 3.52
N ARG A 384 -21.07 -7.43 4.73
CA ARG A 384 -21.38 -6.53 5.86
C ARG A 384 -20.13 -5.91 6.47
N ILE A 385 -19.01 -6.63 6.46
CA ILE A 385 -17.71 -6.10 6.86
C ILE A 385 -17.13 -5.26 5.74
N ASP A 386 -17.30 -5.65 4.47
CA ASP A 386 -16.87 -4.84 3.32
C ASP A 386 -17.47 -3.43 3.41
N ALA A 387 -18.79 -3.31 3.62
CA ALA A 387 -19.48 -2.03 3.78
C ALA A 387 -18.94 -1.16 4.92
N GLU A 388 -18.36 -1.76 5.95
CA GLU A 388 -17.80 -1.05 7.09
C GLU A 388 -16.33 -0.73 6.87
N LEU A 389 -15.54 -1.63 6.26
CA LEU A 389 -14.16 -1.36 5.84
C LEU A 389 -14.06 -0.15 4.89
N GLU A 390 -15.10 0.11 4.09
CA GLU A 390 -15.23 1.30 3.25
C GLU A 390 -15.17 2.63 4.06
N HIS A 391 -15.38 2.59 5.38
CA HIS A 391 -15.27 3.74 6.29
C HIS A 391 -13.94 3.79 7.06
N TRP A 392 -13.09 2.75 6.94
CA TRP A 392 -11.84 2.60 7.67
C TRP A 392 -10.59 2.64 6.76
N SER A 393 -10.79 2.77 5.44
CA SER A 393 -9.74 2.97 4.44
C SER A 393 -9.07 4.33 4.52
#